data_AF-A0A4R2P3L6-F1
#
_entry.id   AF-A0A4R2P3L6-F1
#
_cell.length_a   1.000
_cell.length_b   1.000
_cell.length_c   1.000
_cell.angle_alpha   90.00
_cell.angle_beta   90.00
_cell.angle_gamma   90.00
#
_symmetry.space_group_name_H-M   'P 1'
#
loop_
_entity.id
_entity.type
_entity.pdbx_description
1 polymer ?
#
loop_
_entity_poly.entity_id
_entity_poly.type
_entity_poly.pdbx_seq_one_letter_code
_entity_poly.pdbx_strand_id
1 'polypeptide(L)'
;MDDAVSADKWCALSKQFYEQFDGDEHILVPQGIVIEGDTASCHVLMHANHFYRAADGSPYQALVGTYDLRFARSAGGWKITESVQGVRWTEGNWQFHNDIKGSLGNSDLT
;
A
#
# COMPACT_ATOMS: atom_id res chain seq x y z
N MET A 1 -4.80 -7.63 -20.07
CA MET A 1 -3.88 -6.48 -20.00
C MET A 1 -4.76 -5.27 -19.75
N ASP A 2 -5.23 -5.09 -18.52
CA ASP A 2 -6.06 -3.93 -18.13
C ASP A 2 -5.93 -3.59 -16.63
N ASP A 3 -4.85 -4.04 -15.97
CA ASP A 3 -4.63 -3.87 -14.52
C ASP A 3 -3.81 -2.61 -14.19
N ALA A 4 -3.54 -1.76 -15.18
CA ALA A 4 -2.76 -0.54 -15.00
C ALA A 4 -3.65 0.64 -14.62
N VAL A 5 -3.38 1.24 -13.47
CA VAL A 5 -4.02 2.48 -13.00
C VAL A 5 -3.10 3.68 -13.22
N SER A 6 -3.64 4.84 -13.61
CA SER A 6 -2.82 6.06 -13.69
C SER A 6 -2.34 6.48 -12.31
N ALA A 7 -1.17 7.14 -12.24
CA ALA A 7 -0.63 7.64 -10.97
C ALA A 7 -1.64 8.57 -10.25
N ASP A 8 -2.32 9.44 -10.99
CA ASP A 8 -3.33 10.34 -10.41
C ASP A 8 -4.54 9.58 -9.85
N LYS A 9 -5.05 8.58 -10.57
CA LYS A 9 -6.15 7.73 -10.09
C LYS A 9 -5.72 6.94 -8.87
N TRP A 10 -4.50 6.37 -8.86
CA TRP A 10 -3.96 5.67 -7.70
C TRP A 10 -3.87 6.57 -6.47
N CYS A 11 -3.25 7.75 -6.61
CA CYS A 11 -3.13 8.72 -5.51
C CYS A 11 -4.51 9.16 -4.97
N ALA A 12 -5.48 9.40 -5.85
CA ALA A 12 -6.84 9.77 -5.46
C ALA A 12 -7.52 8.66 -4.65
N LEU A 13 -7.39 7.41 -5.09
CA LEU A 13 -7.97 6.26 -4.39
C LEU A 13 -7.28 5.99 -3.05
N SER A 14 -5.94 6.03 -3.01
CA SER A 14 -5.18 5.87 -1.76
C SER A 14 -5.56 6.96 -0.76
N LYS A 15 -5.67 8.20 -1.20
CA LYS A 15 -6.11 9.32 -0.35
C LYS A 15 -7.50 9.06 0.24
N GLN A 16 -8.48 8.68 -0.59
CA GLN A 16 -9.84 8.39 -0.12
C GLN A 16 -9.88 7.32 0.98
N PHE A 17 -9.04 6.28 0.86
CA PHE A 17 -8.97 5.18 1.81
C PHE A 17 -8.22 5.56 3.11
N TYR A 18 -6.98 6.02 2.99
CA TYR A 18 -6.12 6.26 4.16
C TYR A 18 -6.55 7.49 4.98
N GLU A 19 -7.23 8.48 4.39
CA GLU A 19 -7.78 9.62 5.15
C GLU A 19 -8.93 9.24 6.11
N GLN A 20 -9.42 8.00 6.05
CA GLN A 20 -10.41 7.49 7.01
C GLN A 20 -9.77 7.07 8.34
N PHE A 21 -8.47 6.77 8.37
CA PHE A 21 -7.78 6.34 9.58
C PHE A 21 -7.39 7.52 10.46
N ASP A 22 -7.44 7.33 11.78
CA ASP A 22 -6.89 8.29 12.75
C ASP A 22 -5.36 8.23 12.81
N GLY A 23 -4.77 7.13 12.32
CA GLY A 23 -3.33 6.99 12.15
C GLY A 23 -2.96 5.78 11.29
N ASP A 24 -1.90 5.93 10.50
CA ASP A 24 -1.28 4.87 9.74
C ASP A 24 0.24 4.93 9.88
N GLU A 25 0.89 3.77 9.80
CA GLU A 25 2.34 3.66 9.77
C GLU A 25 2.73 2.55 8.79
N HIS A 26 3.61 2.87 7.85
CA HIS A 26 4.21 1.90 6.95
C HIS A 26 5.74 1.94 7.10
N ILE A 27 6.30 0.95 7.79
CA ILE A 27 7.74 0.76 7.90
C ILE A 27 8.17 -0.18 6.78
N LEU A 28 9.05 0.34 5.91
CA LEU A 28 9.58 -0.35 4.75
C LEU A 28 11.09 -0.52 4.91
N VAL A 29 11.56 -1.76 4.87
CA VAL A 29 12.99 -2.11 4.98
C VAL A 29 13.46 -2.75 3.67
N PRO A 30 14.12 -1.99 2.78
CA PRO A 30 14.69 -2.53 1.55
C PRO A 30 15.66 -3.67 1.85
N GLN A 31 15.43 -4.84 1.25
CA GLN A 31 16.32 -6.01 1.38
C GLN A 31 17.36 -6.07 0.26
N GLY A 32 17.07 -5.46 -0.89
CA GLY A 32 17.99 -5.36 -2.02
C GLY A 32 17.42 -4.48 -3.12
N ILE A 33 18.30 -3.78 -3.83
CA ILE A 33 17.97 -2.96 -4.99
C ILE A 33 18.90 -3.31 -6.15
N VAL A 34 18.33 -3.52 -7.33
CA VAL A 34 19.06 -3.75 -8.58
C VAL A 34 18.74 -2.60 -9.54
N ILE A 35 19.76 -1.96 -10.09
CA ILE A 35 19.63 -0.82 -11.01
C ILE A 35 20.20 -1.22 -12.37
N GLU A 36 19.42 -1.05 -13.43
CA GLU A 36 19.75 -1.40 -14.80
C GLU A 36 19.48 -0.18 -15.70
N GLY A 37 20.47 0.72 -15.79
CA GLY A 37 20.32 1.98 -16.53
C GLY A 37 19.22 2.87 -15.94
N ASP A 38 18.11 3.00 -16.66
CA ASP A 38 16.96 3.82 -16.30
C ASP A 38 15.80 3.02 -15.68
N THR A 39 15.99 1.73 -15.39
CA THR A 39 15.04 0.91 -14.63
C THR A 39 15.69 0.37 -13.35
N ALA A 40 14.86 0.04 -12.36
CA ALA A 40 15.32 -0.63 -11.14
C ALA A 40 14.24 -1.54 -10.55
N SER A 41 14.64 -2.50 -9.72
CA SER A 41 13.75 -3.34 -8.92
C SER A 41 14.21 -3.36 -7.46
N CYS A 42 13.26 -3.48 -6.52
CA CYS A 42 13.56 -3.56 -5.09
C CYS A 42 12.60 -4.52 -4.38
N HIS A 43 13.17 -5.43 -3.59
CA HIS A 43 12.42 -6.26 -2.66
C HIS A 43 12.46 -5.62 -1.27
N VAL A 44 11.30 -5.49 -0.63
CA VAL A 44 11.12 -4.70 0.60
C VAL A 44 10.37 -5.54 1.64
N LEU A 45 10.86 -5.61 2.87
CA LEU A 45 10.06 -6.06 4.01
C LEU A 45 9.14 -4.94 4.48
N MET A 46 7.88 -5.25 4.73
CA MET A 46 6.87 -4.32 5.17
C MET A 46 6.31 -4.74 6.53
N HIS A 47 6.23 -3.75 7.43
CA HIS A 47 5.39 -3.79 8.63
C HIS A 47 4.47 -2.57 8.59
N ALA A 48 3.16 -2.79 8.56
CA ALA A 48 2.18 -1.72 8.49
C ALA A 48 1.20 -1.81 9.66
N ASN A 49 0.87 -0.66 10.24
CA ASN A 49 -0.11 -0.50 11.31
C ASN A 49 -1.17 0.50 10.87
N HIS A 50 -2.44 0.20 11.15
CA HIS A 50 -3.55 1.13 11.00
C HIS A 50 -4.27 1.29 12.34
N PHE A 51 -4.68 2.52 12.63
CA PHE A 51 -5.43 2.90 13.82
C PHE A 51 -6.71 3.64 13.43
N TYR A 52 -7.85 3.13 13.89
CA TYR A 52 -9.15 3.76 13.70
C TYR A 52 -9.91 3.80 15.03
N ARG A 53 -10.03 5.00 15.59
CA ARG A 53 -10.57 5.23 16.94
C ARG A 53 -12.05 4.86 17.04
N ALA A 54 -12.79 5.04 15.96
CA ALA A 54 -14.22 4.75 15.89
C ALA A 54 -14.54 3.31 15.45
N ALA A 55 -13.55 2.41 15.46
CA ALA A 55 -13.77 0.99 15.16
C ALA A 55 -14.73 0.34 16.17
N ASP A 56 -15.59 -0.54 15.69
CA ASP A 56 -16.27 -1.51 16.54
C ASP A 56 -15.27 -2.61 16.93
N GLY A 57 -14.97 -2.73 18.23
CA GLY A 57 -13.94 -3.62 18.76
C GLY A 57 -12.55 -2.97 18.86
N SER A 58 -11.50 -3.73 18.54
CA SER A 58 -10.12 -3.21 18.64
C SER A 58 -9.87 -2.10 17.61
N PRO A 59 -9.24 -0.98 17.99
CA PRO A 59 -8.94 0.10 17.06
C PRO A 59 -7.66 -0.14 16.24
N TYR A 60 -6.99 -1.29 16.40
CA TYR A 60 -5.71 -1.59 15.77
C TYR A 60 -5.82 -2.70 14.74
N GLN A 61 -5.07 -2.55 13.64
CA GLN A 61 -4.79 -3.57 12.65
C GLN A 61 -3.31 -3.55 12.30
N ALA A 62 -2.69 -4.73 12.16
CA ALA A 62 -1.31 -4.87 11.72
C ALA A 62 -1.20 -5.83 10.53
N LEU A 63 -0.30 -5.51 9.61
CA LEU A 63 0.04 -6.30 8.44
C LEU A 63 1.56 -6.48 8.39
N VAL A 64 2.00 -7.70 8.07
CA VAL A 64 3.41 -8.00 7.85
C VAL A 64 3.56 -8.77 6.55
N GLY A 65 4.57 -8.40 5.77
CA GLY A 65 4.77 -8.99 4.46
C GLY A 65 5.90 -8.33 3.69
N THR A 66 5.73 -8.29 2.37
CA THR A 66 6.71 -7.75 1.43
C THR A 66 6.07 -6.84 0.40
N TYR A 67 6.89 -5.98 -0.21
CA TYR A 67 6.62 -5.40 -1.52
C TYR A 67 7.71 -5.81 -2.50
N ASP A 68 7.30 -6.16 -3.72
CA ASP A 68 8.17 -6.18 -4.89
C ASP A 68 7.87 -4.92 -5.72
N LEU A 69 8.84 -4.02 -5.79
CA LEU A 69 8.71 -2.72 -6.44
C LEU A 69 9.51 -2.67 -7.74
N ARG A 70 8.95 -2.05 -8.78
CA ARG A 70 9.67 -1.66 -9.99
C ARG A 70 9.72 -0.15 -10.12
N PHE A 71 10.80 0.36 -10.69
CA PHE A 71 11.04 1.78 -10.86
C PHE A 71 11.52 2.10 -12.29
N ALA A 72 11.20 3.31 -12.72
CA ALA A 72 11.79 3.93 -13.91
C ALA A 72 12.32 5.34 -13.58
N ARG A 73 13.45 5.71 -14.18
CA ARG A 73 14.01 7.06 -14.09
C ARG A 73 13.28 7.99 -15.06
N SER A 74 12.79 9.10 -14.54
CA SER A 74 12.22 10.20 -15.32
C SER A 74 13.12 11.43 -15.25
N ALA A 75 12.80 12.47 -16.02
CA ALA A 75 13.45 13.79 -15.88
C ALA A 75 13.30 14.37 -14.45
N GLY A 76 12.24 13.99 -13.73
CA GLY A 76 12.00 14.37 -12.33
C GLY A 76 12.55 13.36 -11.29
N GLY A 77 13.42 12.44 -11.70
CA GLY A 77 13.99 11.39 -10.84
C GLY A 77 13.26 10.06 -10.94
N TRP A 78 13.63 9.12 -10.07
CA TRP A 78 13.05 7.77 -10.01
C TRP A 78 11.59 7.80 -9.55
N LYS A 79 10.74 6.96 -10.17
CA LYS A 79 9.32 6.78 -9.84
C LYS A 79 9.00 5.29 -9.75
N ILE A 80 8.07 4.93 -8.88
CA ILE A 80 7.50 3.57 -8.80
C ILE A 80 6.58 3.40 -10.01
N THR A 81 6.78 2.32 -10.77
CA THR A 81 5.95 1.95 -11.92
C THR A 81 5.11 0.71 -11.67
N GLU A 82 5.49 -0.10 -10.68
CA GLU A 82 4.75 -1.29 -10.26
C GLU A 82 5.00 -1.55 -8.78
N SER A 83 3.96 -1.99 -8.07
CA SER A 83 4.02 -2.35 -6.65
C SER A 83 3.17 -3.58 -6.41
N VAL A 84 3.80 -4.71 -6.07
CA VAL A 84 3.11 -5.96 -5.76
C VAL A 84 3.24 -6.22 -4.26
N GLN A 85 2.10 -6.26 -3.55
CA GLN A 85 2.09 -6.55 -2.11
C GLN A 85 1.97 -8.05 -1.85
N GLY A 86 2.87 -8.58 -1.04
CA GLY A 86 2.84 -9.96 -0.55
C GLY A 86 2.58 -10.00 0.95
N VAL A 87 1.32 -10.01 1.37
CA VAL A 87 0.96 -10.15 2.79
C VAL A 87 1.31 -11.58 3.28
N ARG A 88 1.94 -11.68 4.45
CA ARG A 88 2.38 -12.95 5.06
C ARG A 88 1.56 -13.29 6.29
N TRP A 89 1.42 -12.35 7.21
CA TRP A 89 0.50 -12.48 8.32
C TRP A 89 -0.17 -11.15 8.62
N THR A 90 -1.28 -11.23 9.33
CA THR A 90 -2.06 -10.08 9.74
C THR A 90 -2.59 -10.30 11.14
N GLU A 91 -2.80 -9.22 11.89
CA GLU A 91 -3.33 -9.25 13.24
C GLU A 91 -4.27 -8.06 13.47
N GLY A 92 -5.15 -8.17 14.47
CA GLY A 92 -6.06 -7.10 14.86
C GLY A 92 -7.36 -7.06 14.07
N ASN A 93 -7.98 -5.89 14.03
CA ASN A 93 -9.35 -5.72 13.58
C ASN A 93 -9.43 -5.44 12.07
N TRP A 94 -9.71 -6.49 11.30
CA TRP A 94 -9.98 -6.37 9.86
C TRP A 94 -11.37 -5.85 9.52
N GLN A 95 -12.27 -5.78 10.49
CA GLN A 95 -13.65 -5.34 10.24
C GLN A 95 -13.68 -3.89 9.77
N PHE A 96 -13.04 -2.96 10.51
CA PHE A 96 -13.06 -1.54 10.13
C PHE A 96 -12.39 -1.30 8.77
N HIS A 97 -11.32 -2.03 8.45
CA HIS A 97 -10.65 -1.94 7.16
C HIS A 97 -11.63 -2.31 6.02
N ASN A 98 -12.37 -3.41 6.19
CA ASN A 98 -13.35 -3.87 5.22
C ASN A 98 -14.56 -2.94 5.13
N ASP A 99 -15.01 -2.38 6.26
CA ASP A 99 -16.12 -1.42 6.29
C ASP A 99 -15.76 -0.14 5.56
N ILE A 100 -14.56 0.41 5.79
CA ILE A 100 -14.05 1.57 5.06
C ILE A 100 -13.97 1.25 3.57
N LYS A 101 -13.38 0.11 3.19
CA LYS A 101 -13.32 -0.32 1.79
C LYS A 101 -14.71 -0.41 1.17
N GLY A 102 -15.67 -1.00 1.87
CA GLY A 102 -17.07 -1.14 1.42
C GLY A 102 -17.77 0.21 1.26
N SER A 103 -17.53 1.16 2.17
CA SER A 103 -18.13 2.50 2.13
C SER A 103 -17.73 3.32 0.89
N LEU A 104 -16.55 3.05 0.33
CA LEU A 104 -16.01 3.76 -0.83
C LEU A 104 -16.56 3.23 -2.17
N GLY A 105 -17.33 2.14 -2.16
CA GLY A 105 -18.00 1.60 -3.34
C GLY A 105 -17.08 1.13 -4.47
N ASN A 106 -15.76 1.09 -4.26
CA ASN A 106 -14.77 0.76 -5.28
C ASN A 106 -14.27 -0.69 -5.16
N SER A 107 -14.62 -1.50 -6.16
CA SER A 107 -14.08 -2.84 -6.38
C SER A 107 -12.66 -2.84 -6.93
N ASP A 108 -12.17 -1.72 -7.48
CA ASP A 108 -10.93 -1.64 -8.28
C ASP A 108 -9.63 -1.56 -7.44
N LEU A 109 -9.71 -1.73 -6.12
CA LEU A 109 -8.56 -1.76 -5.21
C LEU A 109 -8.13 -3.18 -4.83
N THR A 110 -8.48 -4.18 -5.63
CA THR A 110 -8.04 -5.59 -5.48
C THR A 110 -7.02 -5.96 -6.54
#